data_AF-A0A6I1ZI05-F1
#
_entry.id   AF-A0A6I1ZI05-F1
#
_cell.length_a   1.000
_cell.length_b   1.000
_cell.length_c   1.000
_cell.angle_alpha   90.00
_cell.angle_beta   90.00
_cell.angle_gamma   90.00
#
_symmetry.space_group_name_H-M   'P 1'
#
loop_
_entity.id
_entity.type
_entity.pdbx_description
1 polymer ?
#
loop_
_entity_poly.entity_id
_entity_poly.type
_entity_poly.pdbx_seq_one_letter_code
_entity_poly.pdbx_strand_id
1 'polypeptide(L)'
;MNYKHWRKGAVAASPAGWLMVMLVIGIFVSPGSALAAQDKQDEDVYLMDLGIIIEPGRLDSAAGTDSLPEIGDVGLIVGKEPPGAAYIESTRELRSALDDLSGKINSLENSLDQDMEAVRLENERLRALIRKIQSERKESEVSRAVESAPDWVEPYPGKTARTPLPDNPGFRHVLQAYRAGHLDDLIELCRAIDESAFSTKERVHVAYWCADAYFHRGQFEEALRALEKVPATDHELGDDAVVLQGLIYLRQGKAQQARSSFQTILSQYPASDYQRLAELTIKELKHL
;
A
#
# COMPACT_ATOMS: atom_id res chain seq x y z
N MET A 1 59.53 20.06 -22.88
CA MET A 1 60.66 19.78 -21.96
C MET A 1 60.07 19.23 -20.67
N ASN A 2 60.32 17.96 -20.34
CA ASN A 2 61.43 17.45 -19.51
C ASN A 2 61.27 17.79 -18.02
N TYR A 3 60.83 16.83 -17.18
CA TYR A 3 61.66 15.85 -16.41
C TYR A 3 62.34 16.54 -15.19
N LYS A 4 62.55 15.96 -13.99
CA LYS A 4 62.84 14.56 -13.61
C LYS A 4 62.72 14.37 -12.06
N HIS A 5 62.34 13.15 -11.65
CA HIS A 5 62.69 12.29 -10.47
C HIS A 5 63.39 12.89 -9.22
N TRP A 6 63.23 12.36 -7.98
CA TRP A 6 63.44 10.98 -7.46
C TRP A 6 62.59 10.71 -6.17
N ARG A 7 61.92 9.55 -5.94
CA ARG A 7 62.40 8.25 -5.37
C ARG A 7 62.97 8.37 -3.94
N LYS A 8 62.69 7.54 -2.91
CA LYS A 8 62.23 6.12 -2.76
C LYS A 8 61.28 6.00 -1.51
N GLY A 9 60.67 4.86 -1.15
CA GLY A 9 60.95 3.46 -1.50
C GLY A 9 59.79 2.48 -1.30
N ALA A 10 60.09 1.17 -1.24
CA ALA A 10 59.18 0.11 -1.66
C ALA A 10 59.22 -1.16 -0.79
N VAL A 11 58.12 -1.91 -0.84
CA VAL A 11 58.03 -3.36 -0.55
C VAL A 11 57.16 -3.93 -1.68
N ALA A 12 57.75 -4.40 -2.78
CA ALA A 12 58.30 -5.74 -2.98
C ALA A 12 57.21 -6.82 -3.13
N ALA A 13 56.81 -7.06 -4.40
CA ALA A 13 56.03 -8.21 -4.82
C ALA A 13 56.57 -8.71 -6.17
N SER A 14 56.93 -10.00 -6.26
CA SER A 14 57.23 -10.68 -7.52
C SER A 14 57.09 -12.22 -7.38
N PRO A 15 56.87 -12.98 -8.48
CA PRO A 15 56.22 -14.30 -8.45
C PRO A 15 57.08 -15.50 -8.95
N ALA A 16 56.64 -16.76 -8.74
CA ALA A 16 56.91 -17.94 -9.61
C ALA A 16 56.28 -19.28 -9.10
N GLY A 17 56.01 -20.24 -10.02
CA GLY A 17 55.64 -21.66 -9.76
C GLY A 17 54.12 -21.92 -9.64
N TRP A 18 53.40 -22.74 -10.42
CA TRP A 18 53.65 -23.89 -11.33
C TRP A 18 54.11 -25.20 -10.66
N LEU A 19 53.44 -26.32 -11.04
CA LEU A 19 53.48 -27.71 -10.47
C LEU A 19 52.79 -27.84 -9.10
N MET A 20 51.89 -28.79 -8.77
CA MET A 20 51.35 -30.01 -9.42
C MET A 20 49.82 -30.10 -9.09
N VAL A 21 48.97 -31.07 -9.51
CA VAL A 21 49.08 -32.30 -10.33
C VAL A 21 47.72 -32.59 -11.01
N MET A 22 47.65 -33.56 -11.93
CA MET A 22 46.42 -34.23 -12.41
C MET A 22 46.39 -35.68 -11.90
N LEU A 23 45.23 -36.24 -11.52
CA LEU A 23 45.04 -37.69 -11.58
C LEU A 23 43.60 -38.09 -11.94
N VAL A 24 43.52 -38.98 -12.92
CA VAL A 24 42.30 -39.59 -13.47
C VAL A 24 41.97 -40.86 -12.70
N ILE A 25 40.69 -41.10 -12.41
CA ILE A 25 40.14 -42.47 -12.28
C ILE A 25 38.84 -42.50 -13.07
N GLY A 26 38.63 -43.56 -13.84
CA GLY A 26 37.38 -43.75 -14.57
C GLY A 26 36.99 -45.22 -14.72
N ILE A 27 35.70 -45.37 -15.03
CA ILE A 27 35.02 -46.51 -15.66
C ILE A 27 34.73 -47.77 -14.79
N PHE A 28 33.51 -48.29 -15.03
CA PHE A 28 33.08 -49.69 -15.00
C PHE A 28 32.31 -50.24 -13.78
N VAL A 29 30.97 -50.07 -13.79
CA VAL A 29 29.96 -51.17 -13.73
C VAL A 29 28.74 -50.77 -14.59
N SER A 30 28.09 -51.72 -15.26
CA SER A 30 26.85 -51.59 -16.06
C SER A 30 25.94 -52.81 -15.78
N PRO A 31 24.84 -53.08 -16.53
CA PRO A 31 23.54 -52.38 -16.52
C PRO A 31 22.34 -53.32 -16.23
N GLY A 32 21.11 -52.77 -16.13
CA GLY A 32 19.84 -53.51 -15.94
C GLY A 32 19.38 -53.51 -14.48
N SER A 33 18.10 -53.37 -14.12
CA SER A 33 16.85 -53.68 -14.85
C SER A 33 15.87 -52.49 -14.80
N ALA A 34 15.28 -52.08 -15.93
CA ALA A 34 13.96 -52.49 -16.45
C ALA A 34 12.75 -51.87 -15.72
N LEU A 35 11.82 -51.30 -16.51
CA LEU A 35 10.56 -50.71 -16.06
C LEU A 35 9.71 -51.73 -15.29
N ALA A 36 9.07 -51.28 -14.20
CA ALA A 36 7.85 -51.88 -13.68
C ALA A 36 6.85 -50.77 -13.36
N ALA A 37 5.58 -51.02 -13.69
CA ALA A 37 4.48 -50.07 -13.78
C ALA A 37 4.35 -49.08 -12.60
N GLN A 38 4.05 -47.83 -12.96
CA GLN A 38 3.47 -46.85 -12.06
C GLN A 38 2.07 -47.37 -11.69
N ASP A 39 1.86 -47.67 -10.41
CA ASP A 39 0.59 -48.21 -9.91
C ASP A 39 -0.52 -47.17 -10.05
N LYS A 40 -1.73 -47.60 -10.40
CA LYS A 40 -2.87 -46.70 -10.55
C LYS A 40 -3.43 -46.40 -9.18
N GLN A 41 -3.37 -45.14 -8.76
CA GLN A 41 -4.22 -44.66 -7.69
C GLN A 41 -5.65 -44.54 -8.24
N ASP A 42 -6.53 -45.46 -7.81
CA ASP A 42 -7.97 -45.25 -7.91
C ASP A 42 -8.31 -44.13 -6.90
N GLU A 43 -8.80 -42.99 -7.38
CA GLU A 43 -9.21 -41.86 -6.53
C GLU A 43 -10.64 -42.08 -6.02
N ASP A 44 -10.76 -42.47 -4.75
CA ASP A 44 -12.04 -42.50 -4.04
C ASP A 44 -12.60 -41.08 -3.87
N VAL A 45 -13.86 -40.86 -4.27
CA VAL A 45 -14.55 -39.57 -4.11
C VAL A 45 -15.22 -39.51 -2.74
N TYR A 46 -14.53 -38.92 -1.75
CA TYR A 46 -15.03 -38.77 -0.38
C TYR A 46 -16.05 -37.61 -0.24
N LEU A 47 -17.27 -37.93 0.22
CA LEU A 47 -18.31 -36.93 0.53
C LEU A 47 -18.24 -36.51 2.01
N MET A 48 -17.86 -35.25 2.22
CA MET A 48 -17.32 -34.71 3.48
C MET A 48 -18.26 -34.75 4.71
N ASP A 49 -19.59 -34.81 4.50
CA ASP A 49 -20.57 -34.57 5.58
C ASP A 49 -21.17 -35.85 6.20
N LEU A 50 -20.95 -37.04 5.62
CA LEU A 50 -21.69 -38.26 5.99
C LEU A 50 -20.83 -39.46 6.42
N GLY A 51 -19.50 -39.40 6.24
CA GLY A 51 -18.62 -40.54 6.55
C GLY A 51 -18.92 -41.78 5.69
N ILE A 52 -19.28 -41.54 4.42
CA ILE A 52 -19.62 -42.58 3.44
C ILE A 52 -18.52 -42.62 2.38
N ILE A 53 -17.93 -43.80 2.20
CA ILE A 53 -17.03 -44.11 1.08
C ILE A 53 -17.89 -44.69 -0.05
N ILE A 54 -17.62 -44.30 -1.30
CA ILE A 54 -18.28 -44.84 -2.50
C ILE A 54 -17.20 -45.49 -3.37
N GLU A 55 -17.02 -46.80 -3.21
CA GLU A 55 -16.13 -47.59 -4.07
C GLU A 55 -16.78 -47.85 -5.44
N PRO A 56 -16.04 -47.73 -6.56
CA PRO A 56 -16.53 -48.15 -7.87
C PRO A 56 -16.60 -49.69 -7.94
N GLY A 57 -17.80 -50.24 -8.15
CA GLY A 57 -18.02 -51.68 -8.25
C GLY A 57 -17.17 -52.34 -9.34
N ARG A 58 -16.18 -53.15 -8.93
CA ARG A 58 -15.25 -53.85 -9.82
C ARG A 58 -15.97 -54.97 -10.59
N LEU A 59 -16.17 -54.78 -11.89
CA LEU A 59 -16.79 -55.77 -12.76
C LEU A 59 -15.78 -56.88 -13.12
N ASP A 60 -15.76 -57.96 -12.34
CA ASP A 60 -14.87 -59.11 -12.57
C ASP A 60 -15.19 -59.80 -13.91
N SER A 61 -14.42 -59.43 -14.94
CA SER A 61 -14.62 -59.84 -16.32
C SER A 61 -14.05 -61.24 -16.57
N ALA A 62 -14.87 -62.26 -16.37
CA ALA A 62 -14.57 -63.65 -16.71
C ALA A 62 -15.50 -64.17 -17.82
N ALA A 63 -14.89 -64.66 -18.91
CA ALA A 63 -15.49 -65.28 -20.09
C ALA A 63 -16.40 -64.37 -20.97
N GLY A 64 -16.15 -64.38 -22.28
CA GLY A 64 -16.85 -63.52 -23.23
C GLY A 64 -18.11 -64.14 -23.83
N THR A 65 -19.10 -63.29 -24.09
CA THR A 65 -20.10 -63.47 -25.16
C THR A 65 -20.66 -62.10 -25.56
N ASP A 66 -21.07 -61.93 -26.82
CA ASP A 66 -21.65 -60.69 -27.34
C ASP A 66 -23.02 -60.38 -26.72
N SER A 67 -23.08 -59.41 -25.80
CA SER A 67 -24.30 -58.67 -25.44
C SER A 67 -23.94 -57.41 -24.65
N LEU A 68 -24.53 -56.27 -25.02
CA LEU A 68 -24.50 -55.05 -24.20
C LEU A 68 -25.15 -55.34 -22.84
N PRO A 69 -24.53 -55.00 -21.70
CA PRO A 69 -25.16 -55.22 -20.41
C PRO A 69 -26.33 -54.24 -20.22
N GLU A 70 -27.49 -54.79 -19.83
CA GLU A 70 -28.60 -53.99 -19.31
C GLU A 70 -28.17 -53.28 -18.01
N ILE A 71 -28.74 -52.11 -17.73
CA ILE A 71 -28.47 -51.35 -16.51
C ILE A 71 -29.19 -52.02 -15.33
N GLY A 72 -28.61 -53.12 -14.83
CA GLY A 72 -29.04 -53.83 -13.64
C GLY A 72 -28.22 -53.43 -12.41
N ASP A 73 -28.90 -52.84 -11.43
CA ASP A 73 -28.50 -52.64 -10.03
C ASP A 73 -27.00 -52.41 -9.74
N VAL A 74 -26.60 -51.12 -9.77
CA VAL A 74 -25.36 -50.67 -9.11
C VAL A 74 -25.53 -50.85 -7.60
N GLY A 75 -25.00 -51.95 -7.06
CA GLY A 75 -24.99 -52.24 -5.63
C GLY A 75 -24.12 -51.25 -4.85
N LEU A 76 -24.74 -50.19 -4.32
CA LEU A 76 -24.07 -49.20 -3.47
C LEU A 76 -23.79 -49.78 -2.08
N ILE A 77 -22.56 -50.26 -1.85
CA ILE A 77 -22.12 -50.76 -0.54
C ILE A 77 -21.72 -49.55 0.33
N VAL A 78 -22.62 -49.10 1.20
CA VAL A 78 -22.35 -48.00 2.14
C VAL A 78 -21.61 -48.54 3.37
N GLY A 79 -20.28 -48.50 3.32
CA GLY A 79 -19.43 -48.70 4.49
C GLY A 79 -19.51 -47.50 5.44
N LYS A 80 -19.85 -47.75 6.72
CA LYS A 80 -19.74 -46.75 7.80
C LYS A 80 -18.55 -47.09 8.69
N GLU A 81 -17.40 -46.49 8.41
CA GLU A 81 -16.26 -46.55 9.33
C GLU A 81 -16.37 -45.47 10.42
N PRO A 82 -15.85 -45.73 11.63
CA PRO A 82 -15.74 -44.68 12.65
C PRO A 82 -14.76 -43.59 12.17
N PRO A 83 -15.07 -42.29 12.34
CA PRO A 83 -14.19 -41.22 11.88
C PRO A 83 -12.82 -41.34 12.55
N GLY A 84 -11.78 -41.51 11.73
CA GLY A 84 -10.41 -41.71 12.20
C GLY A 84 -9.92 -40.55 13.07
N ALA A 85 -9.08 -40.85 14.07
CA ALA A 85 -8.64 -39.88 15.07
C ALA A 85 -8.03 -38.59 14.48
N ALA A 86 -7.38 -38.68 13.32
CA ALA A 86 -6.84 -37.52 12.58
C ALA A 86 -7.92 -36.50 12.14
N TYR A 87 -9.14 -36.95 11.84
CA TYR A 87 -10.26 -36.09 11.45
C TYR A 87 -10.90 -35.38 12.67
N ILE A 88 -10.90 -36.04 13.83
CA ILE A 88 -11.36 -35.45 15.09
C ILE A 88 -10.35 -34.39 15.57
N GLU A 89 -9.04 -34.61 15.37
CA GLU A 89 -8.03 -33.64 15.75
C GLU A 89 -8.03 -32.41 14.82
N SER A 90 -8.14 -32.58 13.48
CA SER A 90 -8.18 -31.44 12.56
C SER A 90 -9.44 -30.55 12.74
N THR A 91 -10.60 -31.15 13.02
CA THR A 91 -11.82 -30.39 13.34
C THR A 91 -11.73 -29.67 14.69
N ARG A 92 -10.99 -30.23 15.66
CA ARG A 92 -10.68 -29.58 16.94
C ARG A 92 -9.70 -28.42 16.77
N GLU A 93 -8.65 -28.58 15.97
CA GLU A 93 -7.68 -27.54 15.62
C GLU A 93 -8.36 -26.33 14.95
N LEU A 94 -9.21 -26.59 13.94
CA LEU A 94 -9.98 -25.54 13.26
C LEU A 94 -10.91 -24.77 14.21
N ARG A 95 -11.57 -25.47 15.14
CA ARG A 95 -12.41 -24.84 16.16
C ARG A 95 -11.60 -23.97 17.12
N SER A 96 -10.44 -24.46 17.57
CA SER A 96 -9.52 -23.68 18.41
C SER A 96 -9.01 -22.42 17.68
N ALA A 97 -8.70 -22.53 16.38
CA ALA A 97 -8.29 -21.38 15.57
C ALA A 97 -9.40 -20.34 15.39
N LEU A 98 -10.67 -20.77 15.33
CA LEU A 98 -11.83 -19.89 15.27
C LEU A 98 -12.03 -19.13 16.60
N ASP A 99 -11.91 -19.81 17.73
CA ASP A 99 -12.01 -19.22 19.07
C ASP A 99 -10.86 -18.19 19.29
N ASP A 100 -9.63 -18.53 18.88
CA ASP A 100 -8.47 -17.62 18.89
C ASP A 100 -8.67 -16.37 18.00
N LEU A 101 -9.27 -16.54 16.82
CA LEU A 101 -9.59 -15.43 15.91
C LEU A 101 -10.66 -14.53 16.50
N SER A 102 -11.72 -15.10 17.10
CA SER A 102 -12.76 -14.36 17.83
C SER A 102 -12.16 -13.55 18.98
N GLY A 103 -11.28 -14.15 19.79
CA GLY A 103 -10.56 -13.45 20.85
C GLY A 103 -9.73 -12.27 20.34
N LYS A 104 -9.02 -12.44 19.21
CA LYS A 104 -8.24 -11.37 18.57
C LYS A 104 -9.12 -10.26 18.02
N ILE A 105 -10.26 -10.58 17.40
CA ILE A 105 -11.24 -9.60 16.91
C ILE A 105 -11.76 -8.77 18.08
N ASN A 106 -12.25 -9.40 19.14
CA ASN A 106 -12.74 -8.70 20.34
C ASN A 106 -11.65 -7.82 20.98
N SER A 107 -10.38 -8.24 20.97
CA SER A 107 -9.28 -7.41 21.46
C SER A 107 -8.98 -6.19 20.57
N LEU A 108 -9.12 -6.35 19.25
CA LEU A 108 -8.92 -5.27 18.28
C LEU A 108 -10.07 -4.26 18.32
N GLU A 109 -11.31 -4.72 18.47
CA GLU A 109 -12.49 -3.87 18.65
C GLU A 109 -12.33 -3.01 19.92
N ASN A 110 -12.01 -3.61 21.06
CA ASN A 110 -11.76 -2.88 22.30
C ASN A 110 -10.60 -1.86 22.18
N SER A 111 -9.54 -2.18 21.44
CA SER A 111 -8.43 -1.24 21.17
C SER A 111 -8.87 -0.08 20.28
N LEU A 112 -9.62 -0.37 19.21
CA LEU A 112 -10.12 0.65 18.29
C LEU A 112 -11.11 1.59 18.96
N ASP A 113 -11.97 1.09 19.85
CA ASP A 113 -12.89 1.93 20.62
C ASP A 113 -12.12 2.87 21.56
N GLN A 114 -11.10 2.37 22.27
CA GLN A 114 -10.22 3.20 23.12
C GLN A 114 -9.48 4.28 22.31
N ASP A 115 -8.90 3.92 21.17
CA ASP A 115 -8.22 4.87 20.28
C ASP A 115 -9.21 5.91 19.74
N MET A 116 -10.44 5.50 19.39
CA MET A 116 -11.46 6.39 18.87
C MET A 116 -12.01 7.36 19.93
N GLU A 117 -12.11 6.93 21.20
CA GLU A 117 -12.40 7.83 22.32
C GLU A 117 -11.26 8.83 22.57
N ALA A 118 -9.99 8.37 22.56
CA ALA A 118 -8.83 9.24 22.72
C ALA A 118 -8.76 10.32 21.61
N VAL A 119 -8.96 9.92 20.35
CA VAL A 119 -9.00 10.84 19.20
C VAL A 119 -10.19 11.80 19.27
N ARG A 120 -11.37 11.36 19.75
CA ARG A 120 -12.52 12.27 20.00
C ARG A 120 -12.19 13.31 21.06
N LEU A 121 -11.62 12.89 22.20
CA LEU A 121 -11.25 13.77 23.30
C LEU A 121 -10.22 14.81 22.87
N GLU A 122 -9.17 14.40 22.15
CA GLU A 122 -8.16 15.35 21.66
C GLU A 122 -8.73 16.28 20.57
N ASN A 123 -9.65 15.81 19.71
CA ASN A 123 -10.38 16.69 18.79
C ASN A 123 -11.21 17.76 19.52
N GLU A 124 -11.90 17.41 20.61
CA GLU A 124 -12.64 18.38 21.43
C GLU A 124 -11.71 19.38 22.11
N ARG A 125 -10.57 18.90 22.64
CA ARG A 125 -9.53 19.73 23.24
C ARG A 125 -8.92 20.70 22.25
N LEU A 126 -8.54 20.24 21.05
CA LEU A 126 -8.04 21.08 19.97
C LEU A 126 -9.09 22.13 19.54
N ARG A 127 -10.38 21.75 19.44
CA ARG A 127 -11.47 22.70 19.19
C ARG A 127 -11.67 23.71 20.31
N ALA A 128 -11.36 23.37 21.57
CA ALA A 128 -11.36 24.32 22.68
C ALA A 128 -10.14 25.28 22.61
N LEU A 129 -8.95 24.77 22.33
CA LEU A 129 -7.73 25.57 22.15
C LEU A 129 -7.84 26.53 20.97
N ILE A 130 -8.35 26.09 19.82
CA ILE A 130 -8.60 26.95 18.65
C ILE A 130 -9.60 28.06 18.99
N ARG A 131 -10.67 27.77 19.73
CA ARG A 131 -11.62 28.80 20.20
C ARG A 131 -10.94 29.82 21.11
N LYS A 132 -10.08 29.37 22.04
CA LYS A 132 -9.31 30.25 22.93
C LYS A 132 -8.34 31.15 22.16
N ILE A 133 -7.55 30.59 21.23
CA ILE A 133 -6.64 31.35 20.37
C ILE A 133 -7.42 32.37 19.52
N GLN A 134 -8.61 32.00 19.02
CA GLN A 134 -9.48 32.92 18.27
C GLN A 134 -10.04 34.06 19.13
N SER A 135 -10.38 33.83 20.42
CA SER A 135 -10.79 34.91 21.32
C SER A 135 -9.62 35.82 21.68
N GLU A 136 -8.47 35.27 22.08
CA GLU A 136 -7.26 36.04 22.41
C GLU A 136 -6.77 36.86 21.20
N ARG A 137 -6.85 36.29 20.00
CA ARG A 137 -6.53 37.00 18.76
C ARG A 137 -7.51 38.14 18.49
N LYS A 138 -8.83 37.93 18.66
CA LYS A 138 -9.83 39.00 18.51
C LYS A 138 -9.63 40.12 19.53
N GLU A 139 -9.34 39.77 20.79
CA GLU A 139 -9.09 40.73 21.87
C GLU A 139 -7.81 41.54 21.60
N SER A 140 -6.77 40.89 21.07
CA SER A 140 -5.54 41.53 20.59
C SER A 140 -5.72 42.39 19.33
N GLU A 141 -6.55 41.94 18.38
CA GLU A 141 -6.88 42.69 17.15
C GLU A 141 -7.75 43.91 17.45
N VAL A 142 -8.74 43.80 18.35
CA VAL A 142 -9.54 44.95 18.82
C VAL A 142 -8.66 45.96 19.57
N SER A 143 -7.80 45.51 20.48
CA SER A 143 -6.89 46.40 21.21
C SER A 143 -5.93 47.15 20.27
N ARG A 144 -5.35 46.44 19.28
CA ARG A 144 -4.43 47.03 18.30
C ARG A 144 -5.13 47.94 17.28
N ALA A 145 -6.38 47.66 16.92
CA ALA A 145 -7.18 48.47 15.99
C ALA A 145 -7.61 49.81 16.59
N VAL A 146 -7.79 49.89 17.92
CA VAL A 146 -8.10 51.15 18.61
C VAL A 146 -6.90 52.11 18.67
N GLU A 147 -5.68 51.59 18.57
CA GLU A 147 -4.44 52.35 18.81
C GLU A 147 -3.73 52.82 17.51
N SER A 148 -4.14 52.32 16.33
CA SER A 148 -3.44 52.61 15.06
C SER A 148 -4.33 52.94 13.86
N ALA A 149 -5.54 53.49 14.06
CA ALA A 149 -6.45 53.83 12.97
C ALA A 149 -6.20 55.24 12.39
N PRO A 150 -5.66 55.39 11.17
CA PRO A 150 -5.94 56.55 10.34
C PRO A 150 -7.37 56.47 9.80
N ASP A 151 -8.00 57.63 9.60
CA ASP A 151 -9.26 57.72 8.84
C ASP A 151 -9.10 57.09 7.44
N TRP A 152 -10.19 56.47 6.95
CA TRP A 152 -10.29 55.70 5.70
C TRP A 152 -9.71 54.27 5.74
N VAL A 153 -10.49 53.36 6.31
CA VAL A 153 -10.47 51.93 5.94
C VAL A 153 -11.89 51.55 5.50
N GLU A 154 -12.07 51.20 4.23
CA GLU A 154 -13.37 50.65 3.78
C GLU A 154 -13.61 49.26 4.40
N PRO A 155 -14.86 48.94 4.82
CA PRO A 155 -15.15 47.64 5.41
C PRO A 155 -15.02 46.52 4.38
N TYR A 156 -14.01 45.65 4.52
CA TYR A 156 -13.91 44.44 3.71
C TYR A 156 -15.10 43.51 4.02
N PRO A 157 -15.94 43.15 3.03
CA PRO A 157 -17.13 42.34 3.28
C PRO A 157 -16.75 40.91 3.64
N GLY A 158 -17.21 40.47 4.81
CA GLY A 158 -17.08 39.08 5.23
C GLY A 158 -18.01 38.15 4.45
N LYS A 159 -17.43 37.06 3.93
CA LYS A 159 -18.06 35.85 3.35
C LYS A 159 -18.71 36.00 1.96
N THR A 160 -18.43 34.99 1.13
CA THR A 160 -19.15 34.60 -0.09
C THR A 160 -19.29 35.65 -1.20
N ALA A 161 -18.20 36.34 -1.53
CA ALA A 161 -18.00 36.90 -2.86
C ALA A 161 -16.82 36.17 -3.53
N ARG A 162 -16.99 35.76 -4.79
CA ARG A 162 -15.91 35.21 -5.62
C ARG A 162 -14.97 36.36 -5.93
N THR A 163 -13.87 36.47 -5.20
CA THR A 163 -12.88 37.54 -5.41
C THR A 163 -12.33 37.44 -6.83
N PRO A 164 -12.33 38.52 -7.62
CA PRO A 164 -11.69 38.53 -8.93
C PRO A 164 -10.24 38.03 -8.81
N LEU A 165 -9.80 37.23 -9.78
CA LEU A 165 -8.43 36.72 -9.82
C LEU A 165 -7.47 37.92 -9.87
N PRO A 166 -6.47 38.02 -8.99
CA PRO A 166 -5.55 39.16 -8.98
C PRO A 166 -4.67 39.15 -10.24
N ASP A 167 -4.41 40.34 -10.81
CA ASP A 167 -3.65 40.51 -12.06
C ASP A 167 -2.24 39.89 -12.02
N ASN A 168 -1.64 39.76 -10.82
CA ASN A 168 -0.40 39.03 -10.59
C ASN A 168 -0.53 38.13 -9.33
N PRO A 169 -0.87 36.84 -9.49
CA PRO A 169 -1.11 35.94 -8.37
C PRO A 169 0.19 35.47 -7.70
N GLY A 170 0.62 36.15 -6.64
CA GLY A 170 1.70 35.67 -5.76
C GLY A 170 1.30 34.51 -4.82
N PHE A 171 2.30 33.84 -4.23
CA PHE A 171 2.19 32.70 -3.29
C PHE A 171 1.09 32.86 -2.22
N ARG A 172 0.95 34.07 -1.67
CA ARG A 172 -0.03 34.37 -0.61
C ARG A 172 -1.49 34.15 -1.05
N HIS A 173 -1.79 34.32 -2.34
CA HIS A 173 -3.13 34.09 -2.89
C HIS A 173 -3.42 32.58 -3.01
N VAL A 174 -2.45 31.80 -3.48
CA VAL A 174 -2.53 30.32 -3.56
C VAL A 174 -2.76 29.75 -2.15
N LEU A 175 -1.94 30.15 -1.18
CA LEU A 175 -2.09 29.76 0.23
C LEU A 175 -3.46 30.15 0.80
N GLN A 176 -3.97 31.35 0.49
CA GLN A 176 -5.28 31.80 0.95
C GLN A 176 -6.42 30.98 0.34
N ALA A 177 -6.41 30.74 -0.97
CA ALA A 177 -7.43 29.96 -1.67
C ALA A 177 -7.47 28.50 -1.20
N TYR A 178 -6.29 27.88 -1.02
CA TYR A 178 -6.15 26.54 -0.46
C TYR A 178 -6.72 26.45 0.96
N ARG A 179 -6.31 27.35 1.87
CA ARG A 179 -6.83 27.38 3.26
C ARG A 179 -8.31 27.74 3.36
N ALA A 180 -8.88 28.39 2.36
CA ALA A 180 -10.31 28.67 2.27
C ALA A 180 -11.11 27.49 1.69
N GLY A 181 -10.46 26.47 1.10
CA GLY A 181 -11.13 25.39 0.38
C GLY A 181 -11.77 25.82 -0.95
N HIS A 182 -11.36 26.98 -1.50
CA HIS A 182 -11.89 27.52 -2.75
C HIS A 182 -11.23 26.83 -3.95
N LEU A 183 -11.57 25.56 -4.19
CA LEU A 183 -10.91 24.71 -5.19
C LEU A 183 -10.96 25.27 -6.63
N ASP A 184 -12.07 25.92 -7.03
CA ASP A 184 -12.18 26.51 -8.37
C ASP A 184 -11.23 27.71 -8.53
N ASP A 185 -11.26 28.65 -7.58
CA ASP A 185 -10.39 29.83 -7.61
C ASP A 185 -8.91 29.43 -7.49
N LEU A 186 -8.60 28.38 -6.70
CA LEU A 186 -7.26 27.81 -6.58
C LEU A 186 -6.77 27.19 -7.89
N ILE A 187 -7.61 26.47 -8.64
CA ILE A 187 -7.22 25.91 -9.93
C ILE A 187 -6.93 27.00 -10.96
N GLU A 188 -7.73 28.08 -10.99
CA GLU A 188 -7.45 29.23 -11.87
C GLU A 188 -6.16 29.95 -11.45
N LEU A 189 -5.89 30.11 -10.14
CA LEU A 189 -4.59 30.58 -9.66
C LEU A 189 -3.46 29.65 -10.15
N CYS A 190 -3.56 28.33 -9.96
CA CYS A 190 -2.57 27.33 -10.36
C CYS A 190 -2.25 27.31 -11.87
N ARG A 191 -3.12 27.89 -12.71
CA ARG A 191 -2.90 28.07 -14.15
C ARG A 191 -2.28 29.42 -14.51
N ALA A 192 -2.49 30.44 -13.69
CA ALA A 192 -2.07 31.81 -13.92
C ALA A 192 -0.76 32.20 -13.19
N ILE A 193 -0.33 31.44 -12.18
CA ILE A 193 0.91 31.69 -11.43
C ILE A 193 2.18 31.53 -12.29
N ASP A 194 3.09 32.48 -12.16
CA ASP A 194 4.46 32.34 -12.65
C ASP A 194 5.33 31.68 -11.55
N GLU A 195 5.63 30.38 -11.73
CA GLU A 195 6.46 29.61 -10.79
C GLU A 195 7.90 30.14 -10.67
N SER A 196 8.37 30.97 -11.59
CA SER A 196 9.69 31.61 -11.51
C SER A 196 9.76 32.69 -10.42
N ALA A 197 8.61 33.27 -10.03
CA ALA A 197 8.51 34.28 -8.97
C ALA A 197 8.64 33.72 -7.55
N PHE A 198 8.66 32.39 -7.38
CA PHE A 198 8.69 31.72 -6.08
C PHE A 198 10.09 31.20 -5.71
N SER A 199 10.36 31.06 -4.42
CA SER A 199 11.51 30.29 -3.94
C SER A 199 11.36 28.79 -4.22
N THR A 200 12.45 28.02 -4.10
CA THR A 200 12.40 26.56 -4.25
C THR A 200 11.44 25.90 -3.26
N LYS A 201 11.42 26.34 -2.00
CA LYS A 201 10.51 25.81 -0.96
C LYS A 201 9.04 26.14 -1.25
N GLU A 202 8.76 27.36 -1.70
CA GLU A 202 7.39 27.78 -2.05
C GLU A 202 6.87 27.02 -3.28
N ARG A 203 7.72 26.77 -4.30
CA ARG A 203 7.32 25.95 -5.46
C ARG A 203 6.84 24.56 -5.07
N VAL A 204 7.50 23.90 -4.11
CA VAL A 204 7.09 22.55 -3.65
C VAL A 204 5.72 22.59 -2.98
N HIS A 205 5.47 23.58 -2.11
CA HIS A 205 4.17 23.77 -1.46
C HIS A 205 3.06 24.08 -2.46
N VAL A 206 3.32 25.00 -3.41
CA VAL A 206 2.38 25.37 -4.48
C VAL A 206 2.06 24.17 -5.36
N ALA A 207 3.07 23.39 -5.77
CA ALA A 207 2.88 22.18 -6.55
C ALA A 207 1.97 21.17 -5.84
N TYR A 208 2.21 20.93 -4.55
CA TYR A 208 1.37 20.05 -3.73
C TYR A 208 -0.08 20.55 -3.61
N TRP A 209 -0.30 21.84 -3.28
CA TRP A 209 -1.65 22.42 -3.15
C TRP A 209 -2.42 22.43 -4.48
N CYS A 210 -1.73 22.68 -5.59
CA CYS A 210 -2.31 22.57 -6.92
C CYS A 210 -2.69 21.12 -7.24
N ALA A 211 -1.83 20.15 -6.92
CA ALA A 211 -2.12 18.74 -7.12
C ALA A 211 -3.36 18.26 -6.34
N ASP A 212 -3.46 18.64 -5.06
CA ASP A 212 -4.60 18.31 -4.21
C ASP A 212 -5.92 18.92 -4.75
N ALA A 213 -5.87 20.18 -5.19
CA ALA A 213 -7.00 20.84 -5.82
C ALA A 213 -7.45 20.13 -7.12
N TYR A 214 -6.49 19.75 -7.97
CA TYR A 214 -6.74 18.99 -9.19
C TYR A 214 -7.34 17.60 -8.89
N PHE A 215 -6.80 16.89 -7.90
CA PHE A 215 -7.32 15.60 -7.44
C PHE A 215 -8.78 15.71 -6.97
N HIS A 216 -9.10 16.70 -6.13
CA HIS A 216 -10.46 16.95 -5.65
C HIS A 216 -11.44 17.33 -6.76
N ARG A 217 -10.97 17.81 -7.92
CA ARG A 217 -11.79 18.07 -9.13
C ARG A 217 -11.69 16.99 -10.20
N GLY A 218 -11.07 15.84 -9.90
CA GLY A 218 -10.93 14.71 -10.84
C GLY A 218 -9.97 14.98 -12.02
N GLN A 219 -9.21 16.07 -11.98
CA GLN A 219 -8.18 16.43 -12.96
C GLN A 219 -6.90 15.63 -12.65
N PHE A 220 -6.98 14.31 -12.77
CA PHE A 220 -5.95 13.39 -12.26
C PHE A 220 -4.60 13.53 -12.98
N GLU A 221 -4.60 13.81 -14.28
CA GLU A 221 -3.36 13.95 -15.06
C GLU A 221 -2.69 15.33 -14.83
N GLU A 222 -3.46 16.37 -14.52
CA GLU A 222 -2.97 17.64 -13.97
C GLU A 222 -2.36 17.44 -12.58
N ALA A 223 -3.04 16.67 -11.71
CA ALA A 223 -2.58 16.39 -10.35
C ALA A 223 -1.24 15.63 -10.34
N LEU A 224 -1.09 14.58 -11.15
CA LEU A 224 0.16 13.83 -11.26
C LEU A 224 1.32 14.71 -11.78
N ARG A 225 1.08 15.52 -12.84
CA ARG A 225 2.09 16.48 -13.36
C ARG A 225 2.50 17.55 -12.35
N ALA A 226 1.60 17.94 -11.44
CA ALA A 226 1.96 18.84 -10.35
C ALA A 226 2.82 18.11 -9.29
N LEU A 227 2.51 16.84 -8.97
CA LEU A 227 3.27 16.04 -8.01
C LEU A 227 4.67 15.66 -8.50
N GLU A 228 4.92 15.57 -9.80
CA GLU A 228 6.27 15.43 -10.37
C GLU A 228 7.24 16.56 -9.96
N LYS A 229 6.70 17.73 -9.56
CA LYS A 229 7.50 18.88 -9.07
C LYS A 229 7.81 18.81 -7.58
N VAL A 230 7.19 17.90 -6.84
CA VAL A 230 7.50 17.65 -5.42
C VAL A 230 8.61 16.61 -5.36
N PRO A 231 9.81 16.94 -4.81
CA PRO A 231 10.83 15.93 -4.61
C PRO A 231 10.34 14.91 -3.58
N ALA A 232 10.40 13.63 -3.93
CA ALA A 232 10.03 12.56 -3.02
C ALA A 232 10.98 12.54 -1.81
N THR A 233 12.26 12.23 -2.04
CA THR A 233 13.27 12.30 -0.97
C THR A 233 13.61 13.76 -0.63
N ASP A 234 13.87 14.00 0.66
CA ASP A 234 14.42 15.25 1.21
C ASP A 234 13.48 16.47 1.35
N HIS A 235 12.15 16.29 1.36
CA HIS A 235 11.20 17.37 1.72
C HIS A 235 10.08 16.91 2.67
N GLU A 236 9.63 17.82 3.55
CA GLU A 236 8.52 17.65 4.52
C GLU A 236 7.14 17.37 3.89
N LEU A 237 7.05 17.29 2.56
CA LEU A 237 5.82 17.01 1.79
C LEU A 237 6.01 15.81 0.83
N GLY A 238 7.12 15.09 0.95
CA GLY A 238 7.46 14.00 0.03
C GLY A 238 6.56 12.78 0.21
N ASP A 239 6.29 12.40 1.46
CA ASP A 239 5.35 11.32 1.79
C ASP A 239 3.89 11.73 1.53
N ASP A 240 3.49 12.95 1.91
CA ASP A 240 2.21 13.56 1.52
C ASP A 240 1.96 13.43 0.00
N ALA A 241 2.94 13.84 -0.82
CA ALA A 241 2.85 13.79 -2.27
C ALA A 241 2.78 12.35 -2.81
N VAL A 242 3.57 11.42 -2.27
CA VAL A 242 3.56 10.00 -2.67
C VAL A 242 2.24 9.32 -2.28
N VAL A 243 1.65 9.66 -1.13
CA VAL A 243 0.30 9.21 -0.76
C VAL A 243 -0.74 9.76 -1.71
N LEU A 244 -0.69 11.07 -2.02
CA LEU A 244 -1.64 11.68 -2.95
C LEU A 244 -1.54 11.06 -4.37
N GLN A 245 -0.34 10.73 -4.86
CA GLN A 245 -0.16 9.93 -6.07
C GLN A 245 -0.85 8.56 -5.96
N GLY A 246 -0.66 7.85 -4.85
CA GLY A 246 -1.31 6.56 -4.60
C GLY A 246 -2.84 6.66 -4.61
N LEU A 247 -3.41 7.69 -3.99
CA LEU A 247 -4.84 7.98 -3.96
C LEU A 247 -5.39 8.35 -5.35
N ILE A 248 -4.63 9.11 -6.16
CA ILE A 248 -4.98 9.38 -7.57
C ILE A 248 -5.05 8.08 -8.36
N TYR A 249 -4.04 7.20 -8.24
CA TYR A 249 -4.04 5.92 -8.94
C TYR A 249 -5.18 5.00 -8.51
N LEU A 250 -5.56 5.00 -7.22
CA LEU A 250 -6.77 4.30 -6.74
C LEU A 250 -8.04 4.85 -7.41
N ARG A 251 -8.22 6.18 -7.47
CA ARG A 251 -9.38 6.80 -8.14
C ARG A 251 -9.45 6.49 -9.64
N GLN A 252 -8.30 6.30 -10.28
CA GLN A 252 -8.22 5.88 -11.69
C GLN A 252 -8.35 4.36 -11.90
N GLY A 253 -8.50 3.56 -10.83
CA GLY A 253 -8.53 2.09 -10.91
C GLY A 253 -7.17 1.44 -11.24
N LYS A 254 -6.08 2.21 -11.23
CA LYS A 254 -4.73 1.76 -11.60
C LYS A 254 -4.03 1.08 -10.40
N ALA A 255 -4.62 -0.03 -9.94
CA ALA A 255 -4.25 -0.74 -8.71
C ALA A 255 -2.75 -1.01 -8.50
N GLN A 256 -2.02 -1.43 -9.55
CA GLN A 256 -0.58 -1.70 -9.45
C GLN A 256 0.26 -0.42 -9.23
N GLN A 257 -0.14 0.70 -9.81
CA GLN A 257 0.55 1.99 -9.61
C GLN A 257 0.27 2.53 -8.20
N ALA A 258 -0.97 2.44 -7.74
CA ALA A 258 -1.34 2.76 -6.36
C ALA A 258 -0.51 1.94 -5.36
N ARG A 259 -0.44 0.62 -5.56
CA ARG A 259 0.38 -0.29 -4.74
C ARG A 259 1.85 0.12 -4.72
N SER A 260 2.42 0.50 -5.85
CA SER A 260 3.80 1.00 -5.94
C SER A 260 4.00 2.26 -5.08
N SER A 261 3.11 3.25 -5.19
CA SER A 261 3.17 4.47 -4.36
C SER A 261 3.10 4.17 -2.86
N PHE A 262 2.19 3.29 -2.41
CA PHE A 262 2.13 2.90 -1.01
C PHE A 262 3.36 2.07 -0.56
N GLN A 263 3.96 1.27 -1.44
CA GLN A 263 5.23 0.58 -1.14
C GLN A 263 6.40 1.55 -0.97
N THR A 264 6.40 2.68 -1.68
CA THR A 264 7.36 3.77 -1.48
C THR A 264 7.24 4.36 -0.07
N ILE A 265 6.02 4.53 0.48
CA ILE A 265 5.83 4.95 1.88
C ILE A 265 6.51 3.97 2.85
N LEU A 266 6.21 2.67 2.74
CA LEU A 266 6.76 1.64 3.62
C LEU A 266 8.30 1.51 3.55
N SER A 267 8.91 1.86 2.41
CA SER A 267 10.35 1.64 2.17
C SER A 267 11.22 2.88 2.27
N GLN A 268 10.70 4.07 1.91
CA GLN A 268 11.47 5.32 1.87
C GLN A 268 11.12 6.28 3.01
N TYR A 269 9.93 6.16 3.61
CA TYR A 269 9.46 7.05 4.68
C TYR A 269 9.04 6.28 5.94
N PRO A 270 9.94 5.49 6.57
CA PRO A 270 9.61 4.62 7.71
C PRO A 270 9.08 5.35 8.96
N ALA A 271 9.25 6.68 9.04
CA ALA A 271 8.75 7.54 10.12
C ALA A 271 7.47 8.33 9.76
N SER A 272 6.89 8.09 8.57
CA SER A 272 5.66 8.77 8.12
C SER A 272 4.42 8.27 8.87
N ASP A 273 3.49 9.18 9.17
CA ASP A 273 2.18 8.84 9.73
C ASP A 273 1.35 7.93 8.79
N TYR A 274 1.69 7.90 7.50
CA TYR A 274 1.02 7.11 6.47
C TYR A 274 1.44 5.64 6.41
N GLN A 275 2.39 5.18 7.25
CA GLN A 275 2.78 3.76 7.32
C GLN A 275 1.56 2.83 7.42
N ARG A 276 0.66 3.11 8.38
CA ARG A 276 -0.52 2.27 8.60
C ARG A 276 -1.53 2.31 7.44
N LEU A 277 -1.70 3.47 6.81
CA LEU A 277 -2.53 3.60 5.62
C LEU A 277 -1.98 2.74 4.48
N ALA A 278 -0.67 2.81 4.23
CA ALA A 278 0.00 2.06 3.17
C ALA A 278 -0.06 0.53 3.40
N GLU A 279 0.11 0.04 4.63
CA GLU A 279 -0.07 -1.38 4.96
C GLU A 279 -1.46 -1.89 4.59
N LEU A 280 -2.50 -1.14 5.00
CA LEU A 280 -3.90 -1.52 4.82
C LEU A 280 -4.29 -1.48 3.34
N THR A 281 -3.97 -0.40 2.62
CA THR A 281 -4.29 -0.30 1.19
C THR A 281 -3.57 -1.37 0.37
N ILE A 282 -2.30 -1.69 0.66
CA ILE A 282 -1.58 -2.79 -0.01
C ILE A 282 -2.23 -4.15 0.29
N LYS A 283 -2.78 -4.35 1.49
CA LYS A 283 -3.49 -5.59 1.84
C LYS A 283 -4.81 -5.70 1.06
N GLU A 284 -5.61 -4.64 1.02
CA GLU A 284 -6.86 -4.58 0.25
C GLU A 284 -6.60 -4.82 -1.25
N LEU A 285 -5.57 -4.20 -1.82
CA LEU A 285 -5.12 -4.39 -3.20
C LEU A 285 -4.54 -5.79 -3.54
N LYS A 286 -4.47 -6.72 -2.57
CA LYS A 286 -4.17 -8.15 -2.84
C LYS A 286 -5.43 -8.99 -3.02
N HIS A 287 -6.60 -8.46 -2.68
CA HIS A 287 -7.89 -9.16 -2.73
C HIS A 287 -8.77 -8.70 -3.92
N LEU A 288 -8.24 -7.84 -4.78
CA LEU A 288 -8.80 -7.35 -6.05
C LEU A 288 -8.03 -7.94 -7.24
#